data_AF-A0A1V9Z8T7-F1
#
_entry.id   AF-A0A1V9Z8T7-F1
#
_cell.length_a   1.000
_cell.length_b   1.000
_cell.length_c   1.000
_cell.angle_alpha   90.00
_cell.angle_beta   90.00
_cell.angle_gamma   90.00
#
_symmetry.space_group_name_H-M   'P 1'
#
loop_
_entity.id
_entity.type
_entity.pdbx_description
1 polymer ?
#
loop_
_entity_poly.entity_id
_entity_poly.type
_entity_poly.pdbx_seq_one_letter_code
_entity_poly.pdbx_strand_id
1 'polypeptide(L)'
;MSTEETSSDWAEARDEVLLAVNLTPTSPSSSTASDNLKAHDDAHSILRGKCPVCLKPLVDGVLVDACLHEFCRSCIVQWAEHLRDRQAPVRCPICRAPFGKLFANVVSADDYDVVNLDETEPSPHALARRRRALVYRRYPMTIRDVRERIWPAIYKSNDQAQPWLARELEVILGDDSDIALLQHIVLSSLDEIRTEHTSKKRKHRIHGYLRLLDTLKEFIGADAPTFVVELATFMASRLNLSAYDRPTF
;
A
#
# COMPACT_ATOMS: atom_id res chain seq x y z
N MET A 1 32.61 -31.87 28.61
CA MET A 1 31.18 -32.23 28.53
C MET A 1 30.46 -30.93 28.20
N SER A 2 30.54 -30.42 26.98
CA SER A 2 29.82 -30.86 25.77
C SER A 2 28.33 -30.47 25.85
N THR A 3 27.99 -29.42 25.08
CA THR A 3 26.78 -29.14 24.25
C THR A 3 25.39 -29.50 24.82
N GLU A 4 24.32 -28.71 24.69
CA GLU A 4 23.59 -28.26 23.49
C GLU A 4 22.65 -27.09 23.91
N GLU A 5 22.59 -25.92 23.27
CA GLU A 5 21.87 -25.56 22.04
C GLU A 5 20.38 -25.99 21.96
N THR A 6 19.46 -25.04 22.15
CA THR A 6 18.21 -24.95 21.36
C THR A 6 17.89 -23.48 21.10
N SER A 7 18.60 -22.90 20.12
CA SER A 7 18.18 -21.69 19.40
C SER A 7 16.88 -22.03 18.68
N SER A 8 15.79 -21.35 19.04
CA SER A 8 14.47 -21.61 18.48
C SER A 8 14.38 -20.97 17.09
N ASP A 9 14.82 -21.76 16.12
CA ASP A 9 14.84 -21.49 14.69
C ASP A 9 13.41 -21.54 14.13
N TRP A 10 12.77 -20.37 14.00
CA TRP A 10 11.38 -20.25 13.47
C TRP A 10 11.32 -19.62 12.08
N ALA A 11 12.43 -19.61 11.35
CA ALA A 11 12.55 -18.91 10.08
C ALA A 11 12.59 -19.86 8.88
N GLU A 12 11.67 -20.83 8.73
CA GLU A 12 11.44 -21.50 7.44
C GLU A 12 10.18 -22.38 7.46
N ALA A 13 9.04 -21.79 7.08
CA ALA A 13 7.89 -22.54 6.59
C ALA A 13 7.30 -21.75 5.42
N ARG A 14 7.69 -22.13 4.21
CA ARG A 14 7.11 -21.64 2.95
C ARG A 14 5.76 -22.35 2.78
N ASP A 15 4.67 -21.60 2.83
CA ASP A 15 3.33 -22.14 2.55
C ASP A 15 2.87 -21.66 1.17
N GLU A 16 2.95 -22.58 0.21
CA GLU A 16 2.32 -22.50 -1.12
C GLU A 16 0.82 -22.84 -1.00
N VAL A 17 -0.06 -21.93 -0.55
CA VAL A 17 -1.50 -22.06 -0.85
C VAL A 17 -2.21 -20.70 -0.79
N LEU A 18 -2.07 -19.83 -1.80
CA LEU A 18 -3.03 -18.74 -2.05
C LEU A 18 -3.00 -18.31 -3.53
N LEU A 19 -3.43 -19.18 -4.44
CA LEU A 19 -3.73 -18.83 -5.83
C LEU A 19 -4.97 -19.60 -6.31
N ALA A 20 -6.12 -18.95 -6.30
CA ALA A 20 -7.25 -19.23 -7.21
C ALA A 20 -8.37 -18.20 -7.03
N VAL A 21 -8.36 -17.12 -7.82
CA VAL A 21 -9.60 -16.46 -8.24
C VAL A 21 -9.55 -16.33 -9.75
N ASN A 22 -10.36 -17.17 -10.40
CA ASN A 22 -10.57 -17.20 -11.84
C ASN A 22 -11.27 -15.91 -12.31
N LEU A 23 -10.66 -15.20 -13.24
CA LEU A 23 -11.33 -14.19 -14.06
C LEU A 23 -11.86 -14.87 -15.33
N THR A 24 -13.18 -14.96 -15.45
CA THR A 24 -13.85 -15.22 -16.74
C THR A 24 -14.43 -13.91 -17.28
N PRO A 25 -14.14 -13.52 -18.53
CA PRO A 25 -14.72 -12.33 -19.13
C PRO A 25 -16.07 -12.68 -19.79
N THR A 26 -17.12 -11.96 -19.42
CA THR A 26 -18.40 -11.92 -20.15
C THR A 26 -18.58 -10.56 -20.81
N SER A 27 -18.58 -10.56 -22.14
CA SER A 27 -19.05 -9.44 -22.97
C SER A 27 -20.57 -9.32 -22.92
N PRO A 28 -21.13 -8.13 -23.18
CA PRO A 28 -21.87 -8.00 -24.44
C PRO A 28 -21.67 -6.66 -25.18
N SER A 29 -21.64 -6.74 -26.51
CA SER A 29 -21.94 -5.70 -27.52
C SER A 29 -23.44 -5.31 -27.46
N SER A 30 -23.99 -4.17 -27.90
CA SER A 30 -23.73 -3.20 -28.99
C SER A 30 -24.60 -1.94 -28.77
N SER A 31 -24.10 -0.70 -28.92
CA SER A 31 -24.24 0.25 -30.07
C SER A 31 -25.29 1.38 -29.89
N THR A 32 -24.86 2.65 -30.03
CA THR A 32 -25.20 3.60 -31.14
C THR A 32 -24.47 4.96 -31.00
N ALA A 33 -23.87 5.40 -32.13
CA ALA A 33 -23.66 6.75 -32.71
C ALA A 33 -23.92 8.01 -31.86
N SER A 34 -23.26 9.16 -32.02
CA SER A 34 -22.15 9.70 -32.83
C SER A 34 -21.89 11.09 -32.25
N ASP A 35 -20.65 11.56 -32.16
CA ASP A 35 -20.34 12.93 -32.59
C ASP A 35 -18.83 13.20 -32.62
N ASN A 36 -18.46 13.94 -33.65
CA ASN A 36 -17.14 14.06 -34.24
C ASN A 36 -16.49 15.37 -33.78
N LEU A 37 -15.42 15.28 -32.99
CA LEU A 37 -14.48 16.39 -32.78
C LEU A 37 -13.06 15.85 -32.95
N LYS A 38 -12.45 16.18 -34.09
CA LYS A 38 -11.03 15.96 -34.36
C LYS A 38 -10.20 16.73 -33.33
N ALA A 39 -9.50 16.02 -32.46
CA ALA A 39 -8.38 16.54 -31.68
C ALA A 39 -7.12 15.80 -32.11
N HIS A 40 -6.14 16.57 -32.57
CA HIS A 40 -4.88 16.16 -33.13
C HIS A 40 -3.88 16.00 -31.97
N ASP A 41 -3.70 14.80 -31.39
CA ASP A 41 -2.65 14.57 -30.37
C ASP A 41 -2.20 13.09 -30.23
N ASP A 42 -2.00 12.40 -31.35
CA ASP A 42 -1.63 10.97 -31.37
C ASP A 42 -0.11 10.70 -31.30
N ALA A 43 0.64 11.49 -30.52
CA ALA A 43 2.05 11.22 -30.22
C ALA A 43 2.37 11.08 -28.73
N HIS A 44 1.51 11.58 -27.83
CA HIS A 44 1.67 11.44 -26.38
C HIS A 44 0.88 10.26 -25.76
N SER A 45 0.07 9.56 -26.56
CA SER A 45 -0.89 8.54 -26.09
C SER A 45 -0.28 7.14 -25.81
N ILE A 46 0.92 6.83 -26.30
CA ILE A 46 1.47 5.45 -26.26
C ILE A 46 2.11 5.09 -24.91
N LEU A 47 2.39 6.07 -24.03
CA LEU A 47 3.11 5.86 -22.76
C LEU A 47 2.24 5.95 -21.50
N ARG A 48 0.90 6.01 -21.60
CA ARG A 48 0.05 5.92 -20.39
C ARG A 48 0.36 4.62 -19.64
N GLY A 49 0.90 4.75 -18.42
CA GLY A 49 1.20 3.62 -17.55
C GLY A 49 2.53 2.90 -17.82
N LYS A 50 3.36 3.34 -18.78
CA LYS A 50 4.68 2.74 -19.06
C LYS A 50 5.81 3.71 -18.76
N CYS A 51 6.87 3.22 -18.13
CA CYS A 51 8.06 4.00 -17.84
C CYS A 51 8.88 4.25 -19.13
N PRO A 52 9.17 5.50 -19.50
CA PRO A 52 9.97 5.82 -20.69
C PRO A 52 11.43 5.35 -20.63
N VAL A 53 11.96 5.07 -19.44
CA VAL A 53 13.35 4.64 -19.24
C VAL A 53 13.49 3.13 -19.43
N CYS A 54 12.63 2.32 -18.79
CA CYS A 54 12.72 0.85 -18.87
C CYS A 54 11.71 0.20 -19.81
N LEU A 55 10.77 0.99 -20.37
CA LEU A 55 9.70 0.59 -21.28
C LEU A 55 8.69 -0.44 -20.70
N LYS A 56 8.77 -0.71 -19.40
CA LYS A 56 7.87 -1.60 -18.65
C LYS A 56 6.72 -0.81 -18.00
N PRO A 57 5.65 -1.48 -17.52
CA PRO A 57 4.65 -0.83 -16.69
C PRO A 57 5.26 -0.10 -15.49
N LEU A 58 4.67 1.02 -15.11
CA LEU A 58 5.14 1.81 -13.96
C LEU A 58 5.00 1.01 -12.66
N VAL A 59 6.13 0.92 -11.94
CA VAL A 59 6.24 0.36 -10.60
C VAL A 59 6.77 1.47 -9.71
N ASP A 60 6.05 1.78 -8.63
CA ASP A 60 6.38 2.90 -7.73
C ASP A 60 6.59 4.20 -8.54
N GLY A 61 5.53 4.65 -9.21
CA GLY A 61 5.55 5.79 -10.12
C GLY A 61 5.82 7.10 -9.40
N VAL A 62 6.71 7.92 -9.95
CA VAL A 62 7.06 9.25 -9.43
C VAL A 62 7.09 10.28 -10.56
N LEU A 63 6.71 11.51 -10.21
CA LEU A 63 6.70 12.66 -11.13
C LEU A 63 7.92 13.54 -10.88
N VAL A 64 8.54 14.02 -11.95
CA VAL A 64 9.59 15.03 -11.86
C VAL A 64 8.99 16.39 -11.52
N ASP A 65 9.51 17.09 -10.51
CA ASP A 65 8.96 18.36 -10.01
C ASP A 65 8.81 19.44 -11.09
N ALA A 66 9.83 19.61 -11.93
CA ALA A 66 9.89 20.68 -12.93
C ALA A 66 9.02 20.44 -14.18
N CYS A 67 8.58 19.21 -14.43
CA CYS A 67 7.92 18.88 -15.71
C CYS A 67 6.81 17.82 -15.64
N LEU A 68 6.57 17.24 -14.47
CA LEU A 68 5.54 16.25 -14.18
C LEU A 68 5.57 14.99 -15.08
N HIS A 69 6.72 14.72 -15.72
CA HIS A 69 6.91 13.47 -16.43
C HIS A 69 7.08 12.32 -15.44
N GLU A 70 6.41 11.20 -15.73
CA GLU A 70 6.31 10.05 -14.84
C GLU A 70 7.29 8.93 -15.20
N PHE A 71 7.93 8.34 -14.17
CA PHE A 71 8.87 7.24 -14.30
C PHE A 71 8.73 6.25 -13.14
N CYS A 72 9.27 5.04 -13.28
CA CYS A 72 9.52 4.21 -12.10
C CYS A 72 10.55 4.91 -11.21
N ARG A 73 10.33 4.93 -9.90
CA ARG A 73 11.25 5.55 -8.94
C ARG A 73 12.70 5.11 -9.14
N SER A 74 12.93 3.80 -9.19
CA SER A 74 14.28 3.24 -9.37
C SER A 74 14.96 3.71 -10.66
N CYS A 75 14.20 3.84 -11.75
CA CYS A 75 14.72 4.24 -13.05
C CYS A 75 15.19 5.70 -13.05
N ILE A 76 14.37 6.61 -12.51
CA ILE A 76 14.71 8.04 -12.53
C ILE A 76 15.79 8.38 -11.50
N VAL A 77 15.86 7.66 -10.37
CA VAL A 77 16.94 7.80 -9.39
C VAL A 77 18.27 7.34 -9.97
N GLN A 78 18.34 6.14 -10.56
CA GLN A 78 19.56 5.65 -11.23
C GLN A 78 20.00 6.57 -12.37
N TRP A 79 19.04 7.14 -13.11
CA TRP A 79 19.33 8.13 -14.14
C TRP A 79 20.00 9.38 -13.57
N ALA A 80 19.46 9.91 -12.47
CA ALA A 80 20.03 11.08 -11.79
C ALA A 80 21.44 10.78 -11.25
N GLU A 81 21.64 9.62 -10.62
CA GLU A 81 22.96 9.14 -10.16
C GLU A 81 23.97 9.06 -11.30
N HIS A 82 23.61 8.42 -12.40
CA HIS A 82 24.48 8.31 -13.57
C HIS A 82 24.88 9.66 -14.19
N LEU A 83 23.98 10.65 -14.16
CA LEU A 83 24.31 12.01 -14.59
C LEU A 83 25.27 12.69 -13.60
N ARG A 84 25.05 12.52 -12.29
CA ARG A 84 25.95 13.06 -11.25
C ARG A 84 27.34 12.46 -11.32
N ASP A 85 27.46 11.15 -11.53
CA ASP A 85 28.74 10.44 -11.66
C ASP A 85 29.56 10.97 -12.85
N ARG A 86 28.87 11.35 -13.93
CA ARG A 86 29.47 11.98 -15.11
C ARG A 86 29.67 13.50 -14.97
N GLN A 87 29.39 14.06 -13.79
CA GLN A 87 29.45 15.50 -13.52
C GLN A 87 28.58 16.31 -14.50
N ALA A 88 27.48 15.72 -14.95
CA ALA A 88 26.49 16.34 -15.82
C ALA A 88 25.29 16.84 -14.99
N PRO A 89 24.64 17.94 -15.41
CA PRO A 89 23.45 18.43 -14.73
C PRO A 89 22.31 17.40 -14.83
N VAL A 90 21.66 17.13 -13.69
CA VAL A 90 20.50 16.23 -13.61
C VAL A 90 19.34 16.81 -14.42
N ARG A 91 18.92 16.09 -15.47
CA ARG A 91 17.92 16.54 -16.45
C ARG A 91 16.97 15.42 -16.84
N CYS A 92 15.70 15.76 -17.01
CA CYS A 92 14.64 14.81 -17.34
C CYS A 92 14.97 14.05 -18.66
N PRO A 93 14.82 12.71 -18.70
CA PRO A 93 15.07 11.92 -19.91
C PRO A 93 14.22 12.33 -21.13
N ILE A 94 13.04 12.91 -20.90
CA ILE A 94 12.09 13.26 -21.97
C ILE A 94 12.34 14.68 -22.47
N CYS A 95 12.22 15.68 -21.58
CA CYS A 95 12.21 17.09 -21.98
C CYS A 95 13.49 17.86 -21.62
N ARG A 96 14.46 17.20 -20.95
CA ARG A 96 15.73 17.79 -20.50
C ARG A 96 15.60 18.95 -19.49
N ALA A 97 14.41 19.16 -18.91
CA ALA A 97 14.21 20.10 -17.82
C ALA A 97 15.12 19.70 -16.63
N PRO A 98 15.82 20.67 -16.00
CA PRO A 98 16.58 20.40 -14.78
C PRO A 98 15.62 20.03 -13.64
N PHE A 99 16.03 19.09 -12.80
CA PHE A 99 15.22 18.68 -11.64
C PHE A 99 16.09 18.25 -10.47
N GLY A 100 15.58 18.48 -9.25
CA GLY A 100 16.22 18.06 -8.01
C GLY A 100 15.26 17.33 -7.05
N LYS A 101 13.96 17.31 -7.38
CA LYS A 101 12.93 16.69 -6.55
C LYS A 101 12.03 15.79 -7.37
N LEU A 102 11.46 14.80 -6.70
CA LEU A 102 10.43 13.93 -7.24
C LEU A 102 9.20 14.02 -6.35
N PHE A 103 8.02 14.14 -6.96
CA PHE A 103 6.76 13.92 -6.28
C PHE A 103 6.43 12.44 -6.36
N ALA A 104 6.33 11.80 -5.21
CA ALA A 104 5.83 10.45 -5.08
C ALA A 104 4.43 10.53 -4.48
N ASN A 105 3.69 9.41 -4.53
CA ASN A 105 2.53 9.27 -3.65
C ASN A 105 1.48 10.40 -3.87
N VAL A 106 1.28 10.80 -5.13
CA VAL A 106 0.42 11.94 -5.48
C VAL A 106 -1.05 11.52 -5.42
N VAL A 107 -1.81 12.10 -4.50
CA VAL A 107 -3.26 11.91 -4.33
C VAL A 107 -4.01 13.11 -4.91
N SER A 108 -3.53 14.30 -4.62
CA SER A 108 -4.10 15.56 -5.10
C SER A 108 -3.00 16.60 -5.34
N ALA A 109 -3.39 17.80 -5.76
CA ALA A 109 -2.46 18.91 -5.95
C ALA A 109 -1.74 19.33 -4.65
N ASP A 110 -2.31 19.00 -3.49
CA ASP A 110 -1.81 19.41 -2.17
C ASP A 110 -1.43 18.22 -1.27
N ASP A 111 -1.65 16.98 -1.74
CA ASP A 111 -1.34 15.74 -1.01
C ASP A 111 -0.42 14.85 -1.84
N TYR A 112 0.88 14.96 -1.53
CA TYR A 112 1.97 14.21 -2.16
C TYR A 112 3.22 14.20 -1.28
N ASP A 113 4.07 13.18 -1.48
CA ASP A 113 5.37 13.13 -0.83
C ASP A 113 6.44 13.76 -1.74
N VAL A 114 7.39 14.48 -1.13
CA VAL A 114 8.57 14.98 -1.82
C VAL A 114 9.77 14.06 -1.56
N VAL A 115 10.53 13.74 -2.60
CA VAL A 115 11.86 13.12 -2.51
C VAL A 115 12.87 14.12 -3.04
N ASN A 116 13.74 14.64 -2.17
CA ASN A 116 14.89 15.42 -2.61
C ASN A 116 15.99 14.47 -3.05
N LEU A 117 16.53 14.66 -4.26
CA LEU A 117 17.62 13.83 -4.78
C LEU A 117 18.97 14.22 -4.19
N ASP A 118 19.07 15.43 -3.63
CA ASP A 118 20.28 15.96 -3.00
C ASP A 118 20.40 15.55 -1.52
N GLU A 119 19.29 15.10 -0.91
CA GLU A 119 19.30 14.57 0.44
C GLU A 119 19.69 13.08 0.39
N THR A 120 20.49 12.65 1.37
CA THR A 120 20.94 11.26 1.53
C THR A 120 19.80 10.25 1.45
N GLU A 121 20.12 9.04 1.00
CA GLU A 121 19.22 7.88 0.92
C GLU A 121 18.13 7.92 2.00
N PRO A 122 16.84 7.89 1.62
CA PRO A 122 15.75 7.96 2.57
C PRO A 122 15.95 6.85 3.61
N SER A 123 15.76 7.20 4.89
CA SER A 123 15.95 6.23 5.96
C SER A 123 15.13 4.96 5.68
N PRO A 124 15.59 3.78 6.10
CA PRO A 124 14.82 2.55 5.96
C PRO A 124 13.37 2.69 6.45
N HIS A 125 13.17 3.51 7.48
CA HIS A 125 11.84 3.89 8.00
C HIS A 125 11.00 4.66 6.99
N ALA A 126 11.56 5.69 6.34
CA ALA A 126 10.86 6.46 5.31
C ALA A 126 10.50 5.59 4.09
N LEU A 127 11.37 4.66 3.68
CA LEU A 127 11.08 3.72 2.61
C LEU A 127 9.98 2.72 3.00
N ALA A 128 10.03 2.17 4.22
CA ALA A 128 9.01 1.26 4.73
C ALA A 128 7.63 1.94 4.78
N ARG A 129 7.57 3.17 5.28
CA ARG A 129 6.35 3.99 5.32
C ARG A 129 5.77 4.21 3.92
N ARG A 130 6.61 4.62 2.96
CA ARG A 130 6.19 4.80 1.56
C ARG A 130 5.62 3.52 0.96
N ARG A 131 6.27 2.38 1.20
CA ARG A 131 5.77 1.06 0.75
C ARG A 131 4.40 0.73 1.34
N ARG A 132 4.18 1.02 2.63
CA ARG A 132 2.87 0.82 3.27
C ARG A 132 1.81 1.75 2.72
N ALA A 133 2.13 3.02 2.47
CA ALA A 133 1.20 3.96 1.85
C ALA A 133 0.66 3.45 0.50
N LEU A 134 1.48 2.75 -0.29
CA LEU A 134 1.05 2.16 -1.56
C LEU A 134 -0.03 1.08 -1.41
N VAL A 135 -0.14 0.40 -0.26
CA VAL A 135 -1.19 -0.62 -0.02
C VAL A 135 -2.57 0.02 -0.04
N TYR A 136 -2.71 1.15 0.64
CA TYR A 136 -3.94 1.94 0.68
C TYR A 136 -4.27 2.58 -0.67
N ARG A 137 -3.23 2.98 -1.41
CA ARG A 137 -3.37 3.80 -2.62
C ARG A 137 -3.56 3.01 -3.91
N ARG A 138 -2.86 1.88 -4.07
CA ARG A 138 -2.84 1.12 -5.34
C ARG A 138 -3.94 0.06 -5.42
N TYR A 139 -4.38 -0.45 -4.28
CA TYR A 139 -5.40 -1.50 -4.21
C TYR A 139 -6.44 -1.17 -3.12
N PRO A 140 -7.14 -0.03 -3.21
CA PRO A 140 -8.16 0.33 -2.23
C PRO A 140 -9.29 -0.71 -2.25
N MET A 141 -9.58 -1.29 -1.09
CA MET A 141 -10.70 -2.20 -0.93
C MET A 141 -12.01 -1.41 -0.97
N THR A 142 -13.05 -1.97 -1.61
CA THR A 142 -14.39 -1.38 -1.53
C THR A 142 -15.16 -1.94 -0.34
N ILE A 143 -16.18 -1.23 0.13
CA ILE A 143 -17.09 -1.73 1.18
C ILE A 143 -17.73 -3.06 0.77
N ARG A 144 -18.01 -3.26 -0.53
CA ARG A 144 -18.56 -4.53 -1.05
C ARG A 144 -17.56 -5.67 -0.84
N ASP A 145 -16.31 -5.46 -1.23
CA ASP A 145 -15.25 -6.49 -1.10
C ASP A 145 -15.06 -6.91 0.36
N VAL A 146 -15.16 -5.95 1.28
CA VAL A 146 -15.07 -6.21 2.72
C VAL A 146 -16.28 -7.00 3.24
N ARG A 147 -17.50 -6.71 2.76
CA ARG A 147 -18.73 -7.40 3.18
C ARG A 147 -18.80 -8.85 2.70
N GLU A 148 -18.23 -9.14 1.55
CA GLU A 148 -18.21 -10.48 0.93
C GLU A 148 -17.05 -11.34 1.46
N ARG A 149 -16.15 -10.77 2.26
CA ARG A 149 -14.95 -11.45 2.76
C ARG A 149 -15.28 -12.48 3.85
N ILE A 150 -14.59 -13.62 3.77
CA ILE A 150 -14.51 -14.59 4.86
C ILE A 150 -13.43 -14.13 5.83
N TRP A 151 -13.82 -13.91 7.09
CA TRP A 151 -12.93 -13.38 8.12
C TRP A 151 -12.11 -14.49 8.78
N PRO A 152 -10.78 -14.35 8.85
CA PRO A 152 -9.92 -15.33 9.50
C PRO A 152 -9.96 -15.18 11.03
N ALA A 153 -9.63 -16.27 11.73
CA ALA A 153 -9.45 -16.24 13.18
C ALA A 153 -8.21 -15.42 13.56
N ILE A 154 -8.30 -14.72 14.69
CA ILE A 154 -7.19 -13.92 15.23
C ILE A 154 -6.24 -14.84 16.00
N TYR A 155 -4.95 -14.83 15.65
CA TYR A 155 -3.91 -15.56 16.39
C TYR A 155 -2.98 -14.66 17.20
N LYS A 156 -2.87 -13.37 16.84
CA LYS A 156 -2.00 -12.42 17.53
C LYS A 156 -2.67 -11.78 18.75
N SER A 157 -1.88 -11.41 19.76
CA SER A 157 -2.31 -10.60 20.90
C SER A 157 -2.41 -9.12 20.55
N ASN A 158 -2.97 -8.31 21.46
CA ASN A 158 -3.02 -6.86 21.32
C ASN A 158 -1.62 -6.23 21.36
N ASP A 159 -0.72 -6.71 22.21
CA ASP A 159 0.67 -6.23 22.24
C ASP A 159 1.40 -6.45 20.91
N GLN A 160 1.10 -7.57 20.23
CA GLN A 160 1.63 -7.85 18.90
C GLN A 160 0.98 -6.99 17.80
N ALA A 161 -0.23 -6.49 18.02
CA ALA A 161 -0.91 -5.59 17.10
C ALA A 161 -0.40 -4.14 17.21
N GLN A 162 0.02 -3.70 18.40
CA GLN A 162 0.38 -2.32 18.68
C GLN A 162 1.38 -1.69 17.69
N PRO A 163 2.55 -2.29 17.40
CA PRO A 163 3.51 -1.69 16.45
C PRO A 163 2.97 -1.59 15.03
N TRP A 164 2.10 -2.54 14.64
CA TRP A 164 1.44 -2.53 13.35
C TRP A 164 0.40 -1.40 13.29
N LEU A 165 -0.43 -1.26 14.33
CA LEU A 165 -1.45 -0.22 14.40
C LEU A 165 -0.84 1.17 14.40
N ALA A 166 0.22 1.39 15.18
CA ALA A 166 0.93 2.66 15.21
C ALA A 166 1.36 3.08 13.80
N ARG A 167 2.12 2.19 13.13
CA ARG A 167 2.62 2.44 11.78
C ARG A 167 1.50 2.68 10.77
N GLU A 168 0.47 1.83 10.72
CA GLU A 168 -0.58 1.97 9.70
C GLU A 168 -1.43 3.22 9.92
N LEU A 169 -1.71 3.59 11.16
CA LEU A 169 -2.46 4.80 11.46
C LEU A 169 -1.65 6.06 11.15
N GLU A 170 -0.35 6.09 11.45
CA GLU A 170 0.57 7.16 11.03
C GLU A 170 0.66 7.26 9.50
N VAL A 171 0.65 6.13 8.78
CA VAL A 171 0.64 6.12 7.31
C VAL A 171 -0.62 6.77 6.74
N ILE A 172 -1.78 6.56 7.37
CA ILE A 172 -3.07 7.11 6.90
C ILE A 172 -3.23 8.56 7.33
N LEU A 173 -2.89 8.90 8.57
CA LEU A 173 -3.20 10.18 9.20
C LEU A 173 -2.05 11.18 9.19
N GLY A 174 -0.83 10.75 8.85
CA GLY A 174 0.38 11.56 8.90
C GLY A 174 1.10 11.51 10.25
N ASP A 175 2.36 11.97 10.23
CA ASP A 175 3.35 11.80 11.32
C ASP A 175 2.97 12.56 12.62
N ASP A 176 2.12 13.59 12.55
CA ASP A 176 1.74 14.44 13.70
C ASP A 176 0.36 14.13 14.31
N SER A 177 -0.32 13.09 13.82
CA SER A 177 -1.68 12.76 14.24
C SER A 177 -1.73 11.98 15.55
N ASP A 178 -2.64 12.36 16.47
CA ASP A 178 -2.89 11.57 17.68
C ASP A 178 -3.71 10.31 17.34
N ILE A 179 -3.02 9.17 17.31
CA ILE A 179 -3.58 7.86 16.97
C ILE A 179 -4.12 7.09 18.18
N ALA A 180 -3.98 7.59 19.41
CA ALA A 180 -4.24 6.83 20.63
C ALA A 180 -5.71 6.36 20.74
N LEU A 181 -6.66 7.23 20.34
CA LEU A 181 -8.08 6.90 20.33
C LEU A 181 -8.37 5.74 19.37
N LEU A 182 -7.85 5.82 18.14
CA LEU A 182 -8.07 4.79 17.12
C LEU A 182 -7.41 3.47 17.49
N GLN A 183 -6.19 3.51 18.03
CA GLN A 183 -5.55 2.32 18.59
C GLN A 183 -6.43 1.67 19.65
N HIS A 184 -6.96 2.45 20.61
CA HIS A 184 -7.81 1.93 21.66
C HIS A 184 -9.11 1.30 21.12
N ILE A 185 -9.78 1.96 20.16
CA ILE A 185 -10.98 1.45 19.49
C ILE A 185 -10.68 0.11 18.81
N VAL A 186 -9.59 0.03 18.05
CA VAL A 186 -9.22 -1.18 17.31
C VAL A 186 -8.90 -2.33 18.27
N LEU A 187 -8.09 -2.09 19.29
CA LEU A 187 -7.69 -3.13 20.26
C LEU A 187 -8.88 -3.67 21.06
N SER A 188 -9.78 -2.78 21.48
CA SER A 188 -11.04 -3.17 22.15
C SER A 188 -11.91 -4.02 21.23
N SER A 189 -12.00 -3.64 19.95
CA SER A 189 -12.74 -4.41 18.94
C SER A 189 -12.12 -5.78 18.67
N LEU A 190 -10.79 -5.90 18.68
CA LEU A 190 -10.10 -7.19 18.52
C LEU A 190 -10.40 -8.14 19.69
N ASP A 191 -10.48 -7.63 20.92
CA ASP A 191 -10.86 -8.43 22.08
C ASP A 191 -12.30 -8.93 21.97
N GLU A 192 -13.22 -8.07 21.53
CA GLU A 192 -14.59 -8.49 21.22
C GLU A 192 -14.60 -9.62 20.18
N ILE A 193 -13.92 -9.44 19.04
CA ILE A 193 -13.88 -10.44 17.94
C ILE A 193 -13.32 -11.79 18.43
N ARG A 194 -12.27 -11.79 19.25
CA ARG A 194 -11.71 -13.04 19.81
C ARG A 194 -12.75 -13.79 20.65
N THR A 195 -13.53 -13.07 21.45
CA THR A 195 -14.55 -13.67 22.31
C THR A 195 -15.78 -14.17 21.53
N GLU A 196 -16.10 -13.58 20.38
CA GLU A 196 -17.23 -13.99 19.53
C GLU A 196 -17.11 -15.45 19.06
N HIS A 197 -15.89 -15.91 18.74
CA HIS A 197 -15.66 -17.30 18.34
C HIS A 197 -15.95 -18.32 19.45
N THR A 198 -15.88 -17.90 20.72
CA THR A 198 -16.10 -18.77 21.89
C THR A 198 -17.54 -18.73 22.41
N SER A 199 -18.29 -17.68 22.09
CA SER A 199 -19.62 -17.45 22.64
C SER A 199 -20.73 -18.04 21.77
N LYS A 200 -21.40 -19.09 22.27
CA LYS A 200 -22.57 -19.71 21.61
C LYS A 200 -23.81 -18.79 21.54
N LYS A 201 -23.78 -17.63 22.20
CA LYS A 201 -24.84 -16.61 22.11
C LYS A 201 -24.53 -15.67 20.96
N ARG A 202 -25.19 -15.85 19.82
CA ARG A 202 -25.21 -14.90 18.68
C ARG A 202 -25.78 -13.55 19.14
N LYS A 203 -24.97 -12.72 19.80
CA LYS A 203 -25.35 -11.36 20.23
C LYS A 203 -25.38 -10.39 19.06
N HIS A 204 -24.65 -10.66 17.97
CA HIS A 204 -24.57 -9.78 16.81
C HIS A 204 -24.86 -10.53 15.51
N ARG A 205 -25.72 -9.94 14.67
CA ARG A 205 -26.03 -10.43 13.30
C ARG A 205 -24.90 -10.15 12.30
N ILE A 206 -23.97 -9.27 12.69
CA ILE A 206 -22.90 -8.70 11.86
C ILE A 206 -21.57 -9.06 12.50
N HIS A 207 -20.63 -9.56 11.70
CA HIS A 207 -19.27 -9.94 12.13
C HIS A 207 -18.52 -8.75 12.75
N GLY A 208 -17.70 -8.96 13.79
CA GLY A 208 -17.03 -7.86 14.49
C GLY A 208 -16.15 -6.95 13.61
N TYR A 209 -15.43 -7.49 12.63
CA TYR A 209 -14.68 -6.65 11.65
C TYR A 209 -15.57 -5.69 10.85
N LEU A 210 -16.82 -6.05 10.56
CA LEU A 210 -17.75 -5.15 9.86
C LEU A 210 -18.23 -4.02 10.77
N ARG A 211 -18.39 -4.28 12.08
CA ARG A 211 -18.67 -3.22 13.06
C ARG A 211 -17.48 -2.28 13.23
N LEU A 212 -16.26 -2.84 13.23
CA LEU A 212 -15.04 -2.06 13.25
C LEU A 212 -14.93 -1.18 12.00
N LEU A 213 -15.23 -1.71 10.81
CA LEU A 213 -15.28 -0.93 9.57
C LEU A 213 -16.22 0.27 9.69
N ASP A 214 -17.46 0.04 10.11
CA ASP A 214 -18.45 1.12 10.24
C ASP A 214 -17.96 2.20 11.22
N THR A 215 -17.27 1.79 12.30
CA THR A 215 -16.70 2.72 13.29
C THR A 215 -15.53 3.52 12.72
N LEU A 216 -14.56 2.87 12.08
CA LEU A 216 -13.35 3.50 11.56
C LEU A 216 -13.62 4.40 10.35
N LYS A 217 -14.69 4.14 9.59
CA LYS A 217 -15.06 4.95 8.44
C LYS A 217 -15.28 6.42 8.79
N GLU A 218 -15.76 6.72 10.00
CA GLU A 218 -15.96 8.10 10.49
C GLU A 218 -14.63 8.85 10.73
N PHE A 219 -13.51 8.13 10.85
CA PHE A 219 -12.20 8.70 11.17
C PHE A 219 -11.21 8.65 10.01
N ILE A 220 -11.12 7.50 9.32
CA ILE A 220 -10.17 7.24 8.23
C ILE A 220 -10.85 7.06 6.87
N GLY A 221 -12.14 7.38 6.77
CA GLY A 221 -12.86 7.55 5.50
C GLY A 221 -12.70 6.39 4.52
N ALA A 222 -12.16 6.70 3.34
CA ALA A 222 -11.99 5.75 2.23
C ALA A 222 -10.92 4.68 2.51
N ASP A 223 -10.03 4.90 3.47
CA ASP A 223 -8.96 3.95 3.83
C ASP A 223 -9.44 2.85 4.81
N ALA A 224 -10.58 3.07 5.47
CA ALA A 224 -11.15 2.13 6.45
C ALA A 224 -11.32 0.69 5.91
N PRO A 225 -11.85 0.46 4.70
CA PRO A 225 -11.97 -0.88 4.13
C PRO A 225 -10.63 -1.60 4.02
N THR A 226 -9.61 -0.94 3.46
CA THR A 226 -8.28 -1.51 3.28
C THR A 226 -7.62 -1.76 4.63
N PHE A 227 -7.75 -0.81 5.55
CA PHE A 227 -7.21 -0.93 6.91
C PHE A 227 -7.75 -2.18 7.63
N VAL A 228 -9.07 -2.40 7.59
CA VAL A 228 -9.70 -3.54 8.27
C VAL A 228 -9.27 -4.87 7.65
N VAL A 229 -9.13 -4.93 6.32
CA VAL A 229 -8.66 -6.14 5.64
C VAL A 229 -7.20 -6.44 5.97
N GLU A 230 -6.33 -5.43 5.91
CA GLU A 230 -4.91 -5.57 6.26
C GLU A 230 -4.74 -5.94 7.73
N LEU A 231 -5.53 -5.35 8.63
CA LEU A 231 -5.55 -5.70 10.04
C LEU A 231 -5.92 -7.16 10.24
N ALA A 232 -7.05 -7.61 9.66
CA ALA A 232 -7.48 -9.00 9.79
C ALA A 232 -6.44 -9.98 9.24
N THR A 233 -5.80 -9.62 8.13
CA THR A 233 -4.76 -10.44 7.47
C THR A 233 -3.50 -10.50 8.33
N PHE A 234 -3.04 -9.37 8.87
CA PHE A 234 -1.91 -9.32 9.79
C PHE A 234 -2.20 -10.13 11.06
N MET A 235 -3.35 -9.93 11.69
CA MET A 235 -3.76 -10.60 12.93
C MET A 235 -3.92 -12.12 12.80
N ALA A 236 -4.25 -12.59 11.60
CA ALA A 236 -4.35 -14.01 11.26
C ALA A 236 -3.05 -14.63 10.75
N SER A 237 -2.04 -13.82 10.39
CA SER A 237 -0.75 -14.35 9.97
C SER A 237 0.10 -14.78 11.19
N ARG A 238 1.12 -15.61 10.96
CA ARG A 238 2.19 -15.88 11.93
C ARG A 238 3.40 -14.96 11.77
N LEU A 239 3.35 -14.05 10.80
CA LEU A 239 4.46 -13.16 10.45
C LEU A 239 4.61 -12.04 11.50
N ASN A 240 5.85 -11.71 11.85
CA ASN A 240 6.16 -10.46 12.53
C ASN A 240 6.09 -9.28 11.53
N LEU A 241 6.20 -8.05 12.04
CA LEU A 241 6.04 -6.83 11.24
C LEU A 241 6.99 -6.81 10.03
N SER A 242 8.28 -7.11 10.24
CA SER A 242 9.29 -7.10 9.17
C SER A 242 9.04 -8.17 8.11
N ALA A 243 8.59 -9.35 8.51
CA ALA A 243 8.28 -10.44 7.58
C ALA A 243 7.00 -10.18 6.78
N TYR A 244 6.00 -9.53 7.40
CA TYR A 244 4.75 -9.14 6.74
C TYR A 244 4.96 -8.11 5.62
N ASP A 245 5.99 -7.28 5.74
CA ASP A 245 6.30 -6.23 4.75
C ASP A 245 7.13 -6.73 3.55
N ARG A 246 7.56 -7.99 3.55
CA ARG A 246 8.34 -8.52 2.42
C ARG A 246 7.43 -8.63 1.19
N PRO A 247 7.86 -8.10 0.02
CA PRO A 247 7.10 -8.29 -1.21
C PRO A 247 6.97 -9.78 -1.49
N THR A 248 5.73 -10.25 -1.68
CA THR A 248 5.46 -11.60 -2.17
C THR A 248 6.00 -11.67 -3.60
N PHE A 249 7.06 -12.47 -3.81
CA PHE A 249 7.72 -12.66 -5.11
C PHE A 249 6.81 -13.37 -6.11
#